data_AF-A0A915XQ54-F1
#
_entry.id   AF-A0A915XQ54-F1
#
_cell.length_a   1.000
_cell.length_b   1.000
_cell.length_c   1.000
_cell.angle_alpha   90.00
_cell.angle_beta   90.00
_cell.angle_gamma   90.00
#
_symmetry.space_group_name_H-M   'P 1'
#
loop_
_entity.id
_entity.type
_entity.pdbx_description
1 polymer ?
#
loop_
_entity_poly.entity_id
_entity_poly.type
_entity_poly.pdbx_seq_one_letter_code
_entity_poly.pdbx_strand_id
1 'polypeptide(L)'
;MTARMTLSRTCTGSLALGLLWLASSTSLASQEQGRGPAATPAQPAPARPTQPASERLALQVALDRAGFSPGAIDGAAGRITRTALQHFQEARGLTSSGELDDATRQALPSEPALLDYTLTAEDVAGPWRPIPSDMMEKRTLEALAYTSPLERLAERFHASPRLITRLNPAVRWEAGTVVRVPNVGPFEPPTRTETRKVNPPEADAVADVRVSKSSGTLTIRGSDGRLLFSAPVTSGSEHDPLPLGTWKVTAVYLRPVFHYNPALFWDADPTHAKARLAAGPNNPVGLVWIDLDKEHYGLHGTPEPERIGRTSSHGCVRLTNWDAMRVAALVKTGTPVLFEP
;
A
#
# COMPACT_ATOMS: atom_id res chain seq x y z
N MET A 1 27.85 30.79 -10.17
CA MET A 1 27.27 30.76 -11.52
C MET A 1 25.76 30.64 -11.38
N THR A 2 25.08 31.77 -11.49
CA THR A 2 23.65 31.98 -11.23
C THR A 2 22.96 32.13 -12.58
N ALA A 3 22.10 31.18 -12.96
CA ALA A 3 21.30 31.30 -14.17
C ALA A 3 19.88 31.77 -13.81
N ARG A 4 19.62 33.06 -14.02
CA ARG A 4 18.30 33.69 -14.03
C ARG A 4 17.62 33.38 -15.37
N MET A 5 16.37 32.92 -15.32
CA MET A 5 15.51 32.76 -16.49
C MET A 5 14.68 34.04 -16.67
N THR A 6 14.93 34.76 -17.77
CA THR A 6 14.20 35.96 -18.20
C THR A 6 13.00 35.58 -19.07
N LEU A 7 11.78 36.01 -18.69
CA LEU A 7 10.63 36.03 -19.59
C LEU A 7 10.68 37.29 -20.46
N SER A 8 10.62 37.12 -21.78
CA SER A 8 10.38 38.23 -22.71
C SER A 8 8.89 38.34 -23.03
N ARG A 9 8.35 39.55 -22.83
CA ARG A 9 7.05 39.98 -23.37
C ARG A 9 7.28 40.46 -24.79
N THR A 10 6.48 39.99 -25.74
CA THR A 10 6.28 40.67 -27.01
C THR A 10 4.80 40.96 -27.20
N CYS A 11 4.55 42.20 -27.62
CA CYS A 11 3.27 42.84 -27.80
C CYS A 11 3.27 43.31 -29.26
N THR A 12 2.35 42.80 -30.08
CA THR A 12 1.97 43.25 -31.42
C THR A 12 0.65 42.50 -31.71
N GLY A 13 -0.41 43.02 -32.30
CA GLY A 13 -0.73 44.25 -33.02
C GLY A 13 -2.00 43.89 -33.80
N SER A 14 -3.06 44.72 -33.70
CA SER A 14 -4.36 44.46 -34.33
C SER A 14 -4.31 44.54 -35.86
N LEU A 15 -5.07 43.68 -36.54
CA LEU A 15 -5.64 43.98 -37.85
C LEU A 15 -7.02 43.33 -37.98
N ALA A 16 -8.02 44.19 -38.13
CA ALA A 16 -9.39 43.84 -38.48
C ALA A 16 -9.50 43.64 -39.99
N LEU A 17 -10.19 42.59 -40.43
CA LEU A 17 -10.77 42.52 -41.76
C LEU A 17 -12.14 41.84 -41.64
N GLY A 18 -13.19 42.63 -41.88
CA GLY A 18 -14.56 42.15 -41.90
C GLY A 18 -14.84 41.34 -43.16
N LEU A 19 -15.71 40.34 -43.04
CA LEU A 19 -16.40 39.75 -44.18
C LEU A 19 -17.85 39.47 -43.78
N LEU A 20 -18.77 40.14 -44.48
CA LEU A 20 -20.20 39.91 -44.52
C LEU A 20 -20.50 38.44 -44.86
N TRP A 21 -21.41 37.80 -44.13
CA TRP A 21 -22.15 36.64 -44.61
C TRP A 21 -23.65 36.91 -44.53
N LEU A 22 -24.31 36.77 -45.69
CA LEU A 22 -25.73 36.98 -45.89
C LEU A 22 -26.55 35.94 -45.11
N ALA A 23 -27.55 36.43 -44.37
CA ALA A 23 -28.60 35.60 -43.80
C ALA A 23 -29.53 35.11 -44.91
N SER A 24 -29.61 33.80 -45.11
CA SER A 24 -30.67 33.15 -45.88
C SER A 24 -31.65 32.51 -44.92
N SER A 25 -32.89 33.01 -44.90
CA SER A 25 -33.97 32.50 -44.08
C SER A 25 -34.64 31.33 -44.80
N THR A 26 -34.45 30.11 -44.32
CA THR A 26 -35.27 28.96 -44.70
C THR A 26 -35.96 28.42 -43.46
N SER A 27 -37.28 28.58 -43.44
CA SER A 27 -38.19 27.94 -42.51
C SER A 27 -38.17 26.43 -42.74
N LEU A 28 -37.83 25.66 -41.71
CA LEU A 28 -38.08 24.22 -41.65
C LEU A 28 -38.97 23.93 -40.46
N ALA A 29 -40.18 23.50 -40.79
CA ALA A 29 -41.19 23.00 -39.89
C ALA A 29 -40.65 21.84 -39.04
N SER A 30 -41.00 21.83 -37.76
CA SER A 30 -40.75 20.73 -36.83
C SER A 30 -41.46 19.46 -37.31
N GLN A 31 -40.70 18.43 -37.67
CA GLN A 31 -41.20 17.06 -37.69
C GLN A 31 -40.93 16.42 -36.32
N GLU A 32 -41.99 16.13 -35.58
CA GLU A 32 -41.96 15.18 -34.47
C GLU A 32 -41.59 13.79 -35.02
N GLN A 33 -40.35 13.36 -34.79
CA GLN A 33 -39.97 11.96 -34.92
C GLN A 33 -40.25 11.26 -33.59
N GLY A 34 -41.11 10.25 -33.65
CA GLY A 34 -41.58 9.47 -32.52
C GLY A 34 -40.44 8.87 -31.70
N ARG A 35 -40.46 9.14 -30.39
CA ARG A 35 -39.70 8.37 -29.40
C ARG A 35 -40.27 6.95 -29.37
N GLY A 36 -39.51 5.98 -29.88
CA GLY A 36 -39.68 4.59 -29.49
C GLY A 36 -39.52 4.45 -27.97
N PRO A 37 -40.16 3.47 -27.32
CA PRO A 37 -40.11 3.34 -25.87
C PRO A 37 -38.64 3.19 -25.45
N ALA A 38 -38.21 4.11 -24.58
CA ALA A 38 -36.91 4.04 -23.95
C ALA A 38 -36.78 2.68 -23.26
N ALA A 39 -35.68 1.97 -23.54
CA ALA A 39 -35.33 0.77 -22.81
C ALA A 39 -35.29 1.12 -21.32
N THR A 40 -36.20 0.52 -20.54
CA THR A 40 -36.22 0.63 -19.10
C THR A 40 -34.82 0.29 -18.57
N PRO A 41 -34.21 1.12 -17.70
CA PRO A 41 -32.98 0.76 -17.03
C PRO A 41 -33.16 -0.61 -16.39
N ALA A 42 -32.28 -1.55 -16.74
CA ALA A 42 -32.29 -2.87 -16.13
C ALA A 42 -32.23 -2.68 -14.61
N GLN A 43 -33.29 -3.12 -13.93
CA GLN A 43 -33.39 -3.07 -12.49
C GLN A 43 -32.16 -3.80 -11.91
N PRO A 44 -31.41 -3.19 -10.96
CA PRO A 44 -30.29 -3.86 -10.33
C PRO A 44 -30.76 -5.21 -9.81
N ALA A 45 -30.02 -6.27 -10.14
CA ALA A 45 -30.30 -7.60 -9.61
C ALA A 45 -30.47 -7.49 -8.08
N PRO A 46 -31.48 -8.14 -7.48
CA PRO A 46 -31.73 -8.04 -6.04
C PRO A 46 -30.44 -8.35 -5.28
N ALA A 47 -30.03 -7.42 -4.41
CA ALA A 47 -28.85 -7.56 -3.59
C ALA A 47 -28.94 -8.88 -2.82
N ARG A 48 -27.97 -9.78 -3.06
CA ARG A 48 -27.83 -11.01 -2.29
C ARG A 48 -27.77 -10.63 -0.81
N PRO A 49 -28.45 -11.36 0.12
CA PRO A 49 -28.35 -11.08 1.54
C PRO A 49 -26.88 -10.99 1.94
N THR A 50 -26.51 -9.83 2.46
CA THR A 50 -25.14 -9.47 2.77
C THR A 50 -24.72 -10.26 4.00
N GLN A 51 -24.07 -11.41 3.81
CA GLN A 51 -23.57 -12.18 4.95
C GLN A 51 -22.61 -11.31 5.78
N PRO A 52 -22.75 -11.31 7.12
CA PRO A 52 -21.83 -10.58 7.98
C PRO A 52 -20.42 -11.17 7.86
N ALA A 53 -19.42 -10.35 8.12
CA ALA A 53 -18.04 -10.82 8.24
C ALA A 53 -17.92 -11.88 9.34
N SER A 54 -17.02 -12.84 9.16
CA SER A 54 -16.65 -13.74 10.26
C SER A 54 -16.01 -12.95 11.41
N GLU A 55 -16.10 -13.44 12.65
CA GLU A 55 -15.48 -12.79 13.81
C GLU A 55 -13.97 -12.58 13.61
N ARG A 56 -13.28 -13.54 12.97
CA ARG A 56 -11.85 -13.43 12.64
C ARG A 56 -11.55 -12.29 11.68
N LEU A 57 -12.35 -12.16 10.61
CA LEU A 57 -12.19 -11.05 9.67
C LEU A 57 -12.48 -9.71 10.34
N ALA A 58 -13.54 -9.65 11.16
CA ALA A 58 -13.89 -8.46 11.91
C ALA A 58 -12.78 -8.02 12.86
N LEU A 59 -12.16 -8.98 13.57
CA LEU A 59 -11.01 -8.73 14.44
C LEU A 59 -9.82 -8.16 13.66
N GLN A 60 -9.44 -8.78 12.53
CA GLN A 60 -8.33 -8.28 11.70
C GLN A 60 -8.57 -6.84 11.24
N VAL A 61 -9.79 -6.54 10.78
CA VAL A 61 -10.16 -5.19 10.33
C VAL A 61 -10.15 -4.17 11.47
N ALA A 62 -10.64 -4.55 12.66
CA ALA A 62 -10.61 -3.67 13.83
C ALA A 62 -9.18 -3.39 14.30
N LEU A 63 -8.30 -4.39 14.26
CA LEU A 63 -6.89 -4.26 14.62
C LEU A 63 -6.13 -3.35 13.65
N ASP A 64 -6.34 -3.51 12.34
CA ASP A 64 -5.71 -2.63 11.33
C ASP A 64 -6.09 -1.16 11.55
N ARG A 65 -7.38 -0.87 11.77
CA ARG A 65 -7.88 0.48 12.06
C ARG A 65 -7.32 1.06 13.35
N ALA A 66 -7.02 0.21 14.33
CA ALA A 66 -6.44 0.62 15.60
C ALA A 66 -4.93 0.85 15.54
N GLY A 67 -4.26 0.62 14.40
CA GLY A 67 -2.81 0.75 14.25
C GLY A 67 -2.01 -0.49 14.64
N PHE A 68 -2.68 -1.64 14.83
CA PHE A 68 -2.05 -2.92 15.15
C PHE A 68 -2.26 -3.87 13.98
N SER A 69 -1.46 -3.70 12.93
CA SER A 69 -1.65 -4.38 11.65
C SER A 69 -1.63 -5.90 11.82
N PRO A 70 -2.65 -6.62 11.32
CA PRO A 70 -2.63 -8.08 11.21
C PRO A 70 -1.87 -8.55 9.94
N GLY A 71 -1.16 -7.65 9.24
CA GLY A 71 -0.62 -7.90 7.90
C GLY A 71 -1.73 -7.90 6.84
N ALA A 72 -1.55 -8.69 5.79
CA ALA A 72 -2.58 -8.84 4.76
C ALA A 72 -3.83 -9.53 5.32
N ILE A 73 -4.94 -8.80 5.37
CA ILE A 73 -6.22 -9.28 5.88
C ILE A 73 -6.69 -10.45 5.00
N ASP A 74 -6.92 -11.59 5.64
CA ASP A 74 -7.24 -12.84 4.96
C ASP A 74 -8.38 -13.63 5.62
N GLY A 75 -8.94 -13.15 6.73
CA GLY A 75 -9.99 -13.79 7.50
C GLY A 75 -9.60 -15.14 8.13
N ALA A 76 -8.32 -15.52 8.08
CA ALA A 76 -7.80 -16.74 8.68
C ALA A 76 -7.43 -16.52 10.16
N ALA A 77 -7.42 -17.62 10.92
CA ALA A 77 -6.80 -17.59 12.24
C ALA A 77 -5.29 -17.75 12.08
N GLY A 78 -4.49 -17.13 12.95
CA GLY A 78 -3.05 -17.29 12.89
C GLY A 78 -2.30 -16.53 13.97
N ARG A 79 -1.01 -16.86 14.11
CA ARG A 79 -0.09 -16.23 15.05
C ARG A 79 0.00 -14.71 14.84
N ILE A 80 0.04 -14.25 13.58
CA ILE A 80 0.15 -12.82 13.26
C ILE A 80 -0.99 -12.02 13.89
N THR A 81 -2.26 -12.43 13.68
CA THR A 81 -3.42 -11.75 14.27
C THR A 81 -3.41 -11.81 15.79
N ARG A 82 -3.00 -12.95 16.38
CA ARG A 82 -2.86 -13.10 17.84
C ARG A 82 -1.82 -12.14 18.41
N THR A 83 -0.66 -12.00 17.77
CA THR A 83 0.39 -11.09 18.21
C THR A 83 -0.02 -9.62 18.03
N ALA A 84 -0.71 -9.27 16.95
CA ALA A 84 -1.29 -7.94 16.79
C ALA A 84 -2.30 -7.63 17.92
N LEU A 85 -3.12 -8.61 18.31
CA LEU A 85 -4.05 -8.48 19.44
C LEU A 85 -3.33 -8.30 20.78
N GLN A 86 -2.23 -9.03 21.01
CA GLN A 86 -1.38 -8.87 22.20
C GLN A 86 -0.82 -7.44 22.33
N HIS A 87 -0.30 -6.89 21.23
CA HIS A 87 0.20 -5.50 21.22
C HIS A 87 -0.93 -4.48 21.38
N PHE A 88 -2.10 -4.73 20.79
CA PHE A 88 -3.27 -3.89 21.02
C PHE A 88 -3.67 -3.89 22.50
N GLN A 89 -3.75 -5.07 23.13
CA GLN A 89 -4.07 -5.21 24.55
C GLN A 89 -3.06 -4.47 25.42
N GLU A 90 -1.76 -4.62 25.16
CA GLU A 90 -0.69 -3.89 25.85
C GLU A 90 -0.89 -2.36 25.74
N ALA A 91 -1.13 -1.86 24.53
CA ALA A 91 -1.34 -0.43 24.28
C ALA A 91 -2.58 0.16 24.98
N ARG A 92 -3.56 -0.70 25.30
CA ARG A 92 -4.78 -0.36 26.04
C ARG A 92 -4.68 -0.62 27.54
N GLY A 93 -3.54 -1.11 28.04
CA GLY A 93 -3.36 -1.46 29.45
C GLY A 93 -4.16 -2.68 29.88
N LEU A 94 -4.51 -3.56 28.93
CA LEU A 94 -5.21 -4.83 29.16
C LEU A 94 -4.20 -5.97 29.33
N THR A 95 -4.68 -7.11 29.83
CA THR A 95 -3.88 -8.34 29.84
C THR A 95 -3.57 -8.76 28.40
N SER A 96 -2.28 -8.84 28.06
CA SER A 96 -1.79 -9.23 26.73
C SER A 96 -1.90 -10.74 26.48
N SER A 97 -3.13 -11.26 26.52
CA SER A 97 -3.44 -12.70 26.38
C SER A 97 -3.39 -13.17 24.92
N GLY A 98 -3.64 -12.26 23.96
CA GLY A 98 -3.88 -12.60 22.56
C GLY A 98 -5.21 -13.31 22.32
N GLU A 99 -6.11 -13.30 23.31
CA GLU A 99 -7.47 -13.84 23.20
C GLU A 99 -8.47 -12.67 23.15
N LEU A 100 -9.53 -12.83 22.35
CA LEU A 100 -10.58 -11.83 22.22
C LEU A 100 -11.59 -11.97 23.37
N ASP A 101 -11.21 -11.50 24.56
CA ASP A 101 -12.09 -11.42 25.72
C ASP A 101 -13.02 -10.19 25.66
N ASP A 102 -13.96 -10.09 26.62
CA ASP A 102 -14.98 -9.04 26.62
C ASP A 102 -14.40 -7.64 26.79
N ALA A 103 -13.37 -7.47 27.62
CA ALA A 103 -12.67 -6.20 27.79
C ALA A 103 -11.99 -5.77 26.49
N THR A 104 -11.35 -6.72 25.80
CA THR A 104 -10.69 -6.49 24.52
C THR A 104 -11.71 -6.16 23.42
N ARG A 105 -12.85 -6.86 23.37
CA ARG A 105 -13.96 -6.53 22.44
C ARG A 105 -14.48 -5.11 22.65
N GLN A 106 -14.65 -4.69 23.89
CA GLN A 106 -15.13 -3.34 24.22
C GLN A 106 -14.13 -2.24 23.84
N ALA A 107 -12.83 -2.55 23.89
CA ALA A 107 -11.78 -1.60 23.52
C ALA A 107 -11.57 -1.47 22.01
N LEU A 108 -11.95 -2.48 21.22
CA LEU A 108 -11.76 -2.49 19.77
C LEU A 108 -12.76 -1.57 19.04
N PRO A 109 -12.37 -1.00 17.89
CA PRO A 109 -13.31 -0.31 16.99
C PRO A 109 -14.48 -1.21 16.60
N SER A 110 -15.72 -0.70 16.71
CA SER A 110 -16.96 -1.48 16.57
C SER A 110 -17.68 -1.32 15.22
N GLU A 111 -17.11 -0.53 14.30
CA GLU A 111 -17.68 -0.29 12.98
C GLU A 111 -17.69 -1.57 12.13
N PRO A 112 -18.62 -1.69 11.16
CA PRO A 112 -18.72 -2.87 10.30
C PRO A 112 -17.40 -3.22 9.64
N ALA A 113 -17.03 -4.49 9.67
CA ALA A 113 -15.74 -4.97 9.14
C ALA A 113 -15.65 -4.93 7.60
N LEU A 114 -16.79 -4.88 6.91
CA LEU A 114 -16.87 -4.85 5.45
C LEU A 114 -17.67 -3.64 5.03
N LEU A 115 -17.28 -3.05 3.90
CA LEU A 115 -18.06 -2.02 3.21
C LEU A 115 -18.25 -2.41 1.75
N ASP A 116 -19.29 -1.83 1.15
CA ASP A 116 -19.53 -1.91 -0.28
C ASP A 116 -18.84 -0.71 -0.95
N TYR A 117 -17.89 -1.00 -1.84
CA TYR A 117 -17.09 -0.04 -2.57
C TYR A 117 -17.46 -0.08 -4.06
N THR A 118 -17.68 1.08 -4.66
CA THR A 118 -17.93 1.17 -6.11
C THR A 118 -16.59 1.37 -6.82
N LEU A 119 -16.20 0.43 -7.68
CA LEU A 119 -14.98 0.52 -8.46
C LEU A 119 -14.99 1.80 -9.30
N THR A 120 -13.93 2.60 -9.20
CA THR A 120 -13.75 3.79 -10.02
C THR A 120 -13.14 3.43 -11.37
N ALA A 121 -13.15 4.38 -12.32
CA ALA A 121 -12.41 4.24 -13.57
C ALA A 121 -10.89 4.05 -13.33
N GLU A 122 -10.35 4.66 -12.27
CA GLU A 122 -8.94 4.54 -11.93
C GLU A 122 -8.59 3.14 -11.41
N ASP A 123 -9.46 2.54 -10.59
CA ASP A 123 -9.23 1.21 -10.01
C ASP A 123 -9.07 0.13 -11.08
N VAL A 124 -9.75 0.28 -12.21
CA VAL A 124 -9.74 -0.68 -13.33
C VAL A 124 -8.86 -0.23 -14.50
N ALA A 125 -8.28 0.97 -14.43
CA ALA A 125 -7.38 1.50 -15.44
C ALA A 125 -6.02 0.78 -15.42
N GLY A 126 -5.66 0.19 -16.55
CA GLY A 126 -4.34 -0.38 -16.78
C GLY A 126 -3.26 0.68 -17.10
N PRO A 127 -2.10 0.26 -17.64
CA PRO A 127 -1.85 -1.04 -18.27
C PRO A 127 -1.49 -2.13 -17.26
N TRP A 128 -2.35 -3.16 -17.16
CA TRP A 128 -2.16 -4.36 -16.34
C TRP A 128 -1.15 -5.30 -17.02
N ARG A 129 0.15 -5.02 -16.83
CA ARG A 129 1.22 -5.80 -17.46
C ARG A 129 1.83 -6.79 -16.46
N PRO A 130 2.11 -8.04 -16.87
CA PRO A 130 2.83 -8.96 -16.02
C PRO A 130 4.25 -8.43 -15.75
N ILE A 131 4.76 -8.72 -14.56
CA ILE A 131 6.14 -8.43 -14.19
C ILE A 131 6.93 -9.74 -14.25
N PRO A 132 8.02 -9.81 -15.04
CA PRO A 132 8.84 -11.01 -15.12
C PRO A 132 9.48 -11.29 -13.76
N SER A 133 9.78 -12.55 -13.47
CA SER A 133 10.47 -12.92 -12.22
C SER A 133 11.95 -12.52 -12.24
N ASP A 134 12.58 -12.62 -13.41
CA ASP A 134 13.99 -12.35 -13.64
C ASP A 134 14.38 -10.89 -13.42
N MET A 135 15.52 -10.65 -12.75
CA MET A 135 15.98 -9.29 -12.44
C MET A 135 16.49 -8.55 -13.68
N MET A 136 17.09 -9.28 -14.64
CA MET A 136 17.63 -8.68 -15.86
C MET A 136 16.52 -8.32 -16.85
N GLU A 137 15.38 -9.00 -16.81
CA GLU A 137 14.17 -8.63 -17.54
C GLU A 137 13.45 -7.45 -16.87
N LYS A 138 13.28 -7.47 -15.53
CA LYS A 138 12.65 -6.36 -14.78
C LYS A 138 13.28 -5.01 -15.05
N ARG A 139 14.61 -4.95 -15.26
CA ARG A 139 15.34 -3.68 -15.50
C ARG A 139 14.93 -2.98 -16.80
N THR A 140 14.27 -3.70 -17.71
CA THR A 140 13.81 -3.15 -19.00
C THR A 140 12.46 -2.44 -18.89
N LEU A 141 11.75 -2.62 -17.77
CA LEU A 141 10.45 -2.01 -17.53
C LEU A 141 10.58 -0.56 -17.03
N GLU A 142 9.70 0.31 -17.50
CA GLU A 142 9.63 1.72 -17.08
C GLU A 142 9.15 1.87 -15.63
N ALA A 143 8.29 0.95 -15.17
CA ALA A 143 7.76 0.90 -13.81
C ALA A 143 7.42 -0.54 -13.41
N LEU A 144 7.57 -0.85 -12.13
CA LEU A 144 7.10 -2.10 -11.54
C LEU A 144 5.72 -1.88 -10.90
N ALA A 145 4.73 -1.58 -11.76
CA ALA A 145 3.36 -1.23 -11.39
C ALA A 145 2.51 -2.44 -10.94
N TYR A 146 1.30 -2.20 -10.47
CA TYR A 146 0.32 -3.28 -10.25
C TYR A 146 0.02 -4.01 -11.56
N THR A 147 -0.17 -5.32 -11.47
CA THR A 147 -0.37 -6.22 -12.62
C THR A 147 -1.84 -6.55 -12.86
N SER A 148 -2.75 -6.16 -11.95
CA SER A 148 -4.20 -6.33 -12.11
C SER A 148 -5.03 -5.37 -11.22
N PRO A 149 -6.31 -5.14 -11.53
CA PRO A 149 -7.24 -4.42 -10.63
C PRO A 149 -7.38 -5.10 -9.27
N LEU A 150 -7.38 -6.43 -9.25
CA LEU A 150 -7.48 -7.23 -8.02
C LEU A 150 -6.32 -6.95 -7.07
N GLU A 151 -5.08 -6.95 -7.59
CA GLU A 151 -3.88 -6.67 -6.81
C GLU A 151 -3.91 -5.26 -6.22
N ARG A 152 -4.21 -4.26 -7.06
CA ARG A 152 -4.37 -2.86 -6.64
C ARG A 152 -5.43 -2.72 -5.55
N LEU A 153 -6.62 -3.29 -5.77
CA LEU A 153 -7.72 -3.20 -4.82
C LEU A 153 -7.39 -3.92 -3.50
N ALA A 154 -6.71 -5.06 -3.58
CA ALA A 154 -6.29 -5.80 -2.41
C ALA A 154 -5.33 -4.97 -1.54
N GLU A 155 -4.26 -4.38 -2.12
CA GLU A 155 -3.38 -3.50 -1.35
C GLU A 155 -4.11 -2.26 -0.81
N ARG A 156 -4.99 -1.64 -1.62
CA ARG A 156 -5.79 -0.47 -1.21
C ARG A 156 -6.58 -0.74 0.07
N PHE A 157 -7.10 -1.95 0.26
CA PHE A 157 -7.88 -2.33 1.43
C PHE A 157 -7.13 -3.29 2.36
N HIS A 158 -5.79 -3.26 2.34
CA HIS A 158 -4.88 -4.03 3.21
C HIS A 158 -5.17 -5.54 3.21
N ALA A 159 -5.65 -6.08 2.10
CA ALA A 159 -6.18 -7.41 1.98
C ALA A 159 -5.29 -8.33 1.15
N SER A 160 -5.49 -9.62 1.35
CA SER A 160 -5.05 -10.66 0.43
C SER A 160 -5.91 -10.65 -0.84
N PRO A 161 -5.35 -10.69 -2.07
CA PRO A 161 -6.10 -10.97 -3.30
C PRO A 161 -7.05 -12.17 -3.18
N ARG A 162 -6.65 -13.20 -2.41
CA ARG A 162 -7.51 -14.35 -2.12
C ARG A 162 -8.77 -13.98 -1.34
N LEU A 163 -8.67 -13.12 -0.34
CA LEU A 163 -9.85 -12.64 0.39
C LEU A 163 -10.77 -11.82 -0.51
N ILE A 164 -10.23 -10.88 -1.27
CA ILE A 164 -11.02 -10.05 -2.19
C ILE A 164 -11.78 -10.93 -3.19
N THR A 165 -11.14 -11.95 -3.73
CA THR A 165 -11.78 -12.92 -4.63
C THR A 165 -12.90 -13.69 -3.93
N ARG A 166 -12.69 -14.17 -2.70
CA ARG A 166 -13.74 -14.90 -1.94
C ARG A 166 -14.93 -14.03 -1.56
N LEU A 167 -14.69 -12.76 -1.23
CA LEU A 167 -15.76 -11.80 -0.95
C LEU A 167 -16.56 -11.46 -2.22
N ASN A 168 -15.94 -11.61 -3.40
CA ASN A 168 -16.48 -11.18 -4.68
C ASN A 168 -16.34 -12.26 -5.78
N PRO A 169 -16.91 -13.47 -5.62
CA PRO A 169 -16.60 -14.64 -6.46
C PRO A 169 -17.04 -14.53 -7.93
N ALA A 170 -17.86 -13.54 -8.27
CA ALA A 170 -18.40 -13.33 -9.63
C ALA A 170 -18.25 -11.88 -10.11
N VAL A 171 -17.29 -11.13 -9.54
CA VAL A 171 -17.08 -9.72 -9.89
C VAL A 171 -16.61 -9.55 -11.33
N ARG A 172 -17.16 -8.53 -11.99
CA ARG A 172 -16.58 -7.97 -13.22
C ARG A 172 -15.77 -6.75 -12.84
N TRP A 173 -14.50 -6.73 -13.23
CA TRP A 173 -13.56 -5.64 -12.94
C TRP A 173 -13.79 -4.46 -13.88
N GLU A 174 -14.93 -3.80 -13.70
CA GLU A 174 -15.42 -2.68 -14.50
C GLU A 174 -15.79 -1.52 -13.57
N ALA A 175 -15.59 -0.29 -14.03
CA ALA A 175 -15.99 0.89 -13.29
C ALA A 175 -17.50 0.90 -13.05
N GLY A 176 -17.94 1.30 -11.85
CA GLY A 176 -19.34 1.26 -11.43
C GLY A 176 -19.76 -0.07 -10.80
N THR A 177 -18.96 -1.14 -10.92
CA THR A 177 -19.24 -2.39 -10.21
C THR A 177 -19.06 -2.20 -8.70
N VAL A 178 -20.05 -2.65 -7.93
CA VAL A 178 -19.96 -2.68 -6.46
C VAL A 178 -19.27 -3.96 -6.01
N VAL A 179 -18.24 -3.81 -5.19
CA VAL A 179 -17.46 -4.89 -4.59
C VAL A 179 -17.44 -4.76 -3.07
N ARG A 180 -17.30 -5.88 -2.38
CA ARG A 180 -17.15 -5.93 -0.93
C ARG A 180 -15.68 -6.01 -0.55
N VAL A 181 -15.26 -5.11 0.34
CA VAL A 181 -13.86 -4.99 0.78
C VAL A 181 -13.77 -4.79 2.29
N PRO A 182 -12.62 -5.09 2.91
CA PRO A 182 -12.35 -4.68 4.29
C PRO A 182 -12.60 -3.19 4.50
N ASN A 183 -13.32 -2.84 5.56
CA ASN A 183 -13.53 -1.46 5.97
C ASN A 183 -12.32 -0.97 6.76
N VAL A 184 -11.27 -0.60 6.05
CA VAL A 184 -10.05 0.01 6.58
C VAL A 184 -9.82 1.36 5.91
N GLY A 185 -8.97 2.20 6.51
CA GLY A 185 -8.51 3.43 5.85
C GLY A 185 -7.80 3.07 4.53
N PRO A 186 -8.33 3.49 3.36
CA PRO A 186 -7.77 3.06 2.09
C PRO A 186 -6.31 3.50 1.92
N PHE A 187 -5.45 2.57 1.53
CA PHE A 187 -4.08 2.86 1.15
C PHE A 187 -4.02 3.46 -0.25
N GLU A 188 -3.39 4.63 -0.34
CA GLU A 188 -3.08 5.29 -1.60
C GLU A 188 -1.56 5.32 -1.80
N PRO A 189 -1.02 4.64 -2.82
CA PRO A 189 0.39 4.74 -3.12
C PRO A 189 0.77 6.17 -3.55
N PRO A 190 2.03 6.61 -3.32
CA PRO A 190 2.44 7.95 -3.71
C PRO A 190 2.24 8.22 -5.22
N THR A 191 1.51 9.29 -5.54
CA THR A 191 1.11 9.65 -6.92
C THR A 191 2.25 10.22 -7.77
N ARG A 192 3.27 10.82 -7.14
CA ARG A 192 4.47 11.29 -7.84
C ARG A 192 5.25 10.10 -8.40
N THR A 193 5.89 10.28 -9.55
CA THR A 193 6.64 9.21 -10.22
C THR A 193 8.08 9.08 -9.73
N GLU A 194 8.64 10.16 -9.19
CA GLU A 194 10.04 10.27 -8.76
C GLU A 194 10.29 9.68 -7.37
N THR A 195 11.51 9.16 -7.15
CA THR A 195 12.00 8.81 -5.81
C THR A 195 12.16 10.08 -4.96
N ARG A 196 11.64 10.06 -3.74
CA ARG A 196 11.70 11.22 -2.85
C ARG A 196 12.27 10.83 -1.49
N LYS A 197 13.33 11.53 -1.06
CA LYS A 197 13.75 11.50 0.35
C LYS A 197 12.78 12.34 1.19
N VAL A 198 12.28 11.77 2.29
CA VAL A 198 11.36 12.45 3.20
C VAL A 198 11.93 12.49 4.62
N ASN A 199 11.43 13.45 5.39
CA ASN A 199 11.69 13.61 6.81
C ASN A 199 10.39 14.11 7.47
N PRO A 200 9.48 13.20 7.87
CA PRO A 200 8.15 13.57 8.37
C PRO A 200 8.22 14.24 9.75
N PRO A 201 7.40 15.28 10.01
CA PRO A 201 7.36 15.93 11.32
C PRO A 201 6.76 15.05 12.42
N GLU A 202 5.83 14.14 12.11
CA GLU A 202 5.21 13.24 13.08
C GLU A 202 6.24 12.32 13.77
N ALA A 203 7.39 12.12 13.15
CA ALA A 203 8.50 11.34 13.72
C ALA A 203 9.15 12.01 14.95
N ASP A 204 8.82 13.26 15.27
CA ASP A 204 9.27 13.93 16.50
C ASP A 204 8.68 13.31 17.77
N ALA A 205 7.50 12.68 17.67
CA ALA A 205 6.81 12.05 18.79
C ALA A 205 7.25 10.58 19.03
N VAL A 206 8.14 10.04 18.19
CA VAL A 206 8.58 8.64 18.25
C VAL A 206 9.86 8.52 19.08
N ALA A 207 9.83 7.62 20.07
CA ALA A 207 10.99 7.28 20.89
C ALA A 207 11.91 6.28 20.19
N ASP A 208 11.35 5.15 19.76
CA ASP A 208 12.09 4.06 19.16
C ASP A 208 11.22 3.16 18.28
N VAL A 209 11.89 2.49 17.34
CA VAL A 209 11.35 1.37 16.56
C VAL A 209 12.01 0.09 17.06
N ARG A 210 11.25 -0.97 17.28
CA ARG A 210 11.80 -2.30 17.62
C ARG A 210 11.38 -3.33 16.60
N VAL A 211 12.32 -4.18 16.21
CA VAL A 211 12.07 -5.38 15.40
C VAL A 211 12.45 -6.59 16.22
N SER A 212 11.46 -7.39 16.60
CA SER A 212 11.64 -8.60 17.38
C SER A 212 11.63 -9.82 16.46
N LYS A 213 12.73 -10.56 16.45
CA LYS A 213 12.86 -11.80 15.68
C LYS A 213 11.96 -12.90 16.23
N SER A 214 11.85 -13.03 17.56
CA SER A 214 11.03 -14.06 18.21
C SER A 214 9.52 -13.89 17.96
N SER A 215 9.02 -12.66 17.97
CA SER A 215 7.61 -12.37 17.68
C SER A 215 7.33 -12.19 16.18
N GLY A 216 8.36 -11.91 15.37
CA GLY A 216 8.20 -11.61 13.95
C GLY A 216 7.46 -10.29 13.70
N THR A 217 7.73 -9.28 14.53
CA THR A 217 7.01 -7.99 14.47
C THR A 217 7.94 -6.78 14.52
N LEU A 218 7.42 -5.69 13.99
CA LEU A 218 7.89 -4.34 14.24
C LEU A 218 6.91 -3.63 15.16
N THR A 219 7.42 -2.90 16.15
CA THR A 219 6.64 -2.00 17.01
C THR A 219 7.25 -0.60 17.02
N ILE A 220 6.42 0.42 17.16
CA ILE A 220 6.84 1.82 17.31
C ILE A 220 6.29 2.35 18.62
N ARG A 221 7.17 2.92 19.44
CA ARG A 221 6.80 3.55 20.72
C ARG A 221 6.88 5.06 20.62
N GLY A 222 5.92 5.73 21.24
CA GLY A 222 5.93 7.17 21.42
C GLY A 222 6.91 7.60 22.51
N SER A 223 7.24 8.88 22.55
CA SER A 223 8.02 9.51 23.64
C SER A 223 7.37 9.37 25.02
N ASP A 224 6.07 9.09 25.06
CA ASP A 224 5.29 8.80 26.27
C ASP A 224 5.37 7.31 26.70
N GLY A 225 6.12 6.49 25.96
CA GLY A 225 6.32 5.06 26.21
C GLY A 225 5.19 4.16 25.67
N ARG A 226 4.13 4.72 25.08
CA ARG A 226 3.00 3.93 24.57
C ARG A 226 3.32 3.33 23.20
N LEU A 227 2.79 2.14 22.94
CA LEU A 227 2.79 1.56 21.60
C LEU A 227 1.86 2.37 20.68
N LEU A 228 2.43 2.94 19.63
CA LEU A 228 1.72 3.72 18.61
C LEU A 228 1.33 2.87 17.41
N PHE A 229 2.16 1.89 17.08
CA PHE A 229 1.99 1.05 15.90
C PHE A 229 2.63 -0.32 16.09
N SER A 230 2.02 -1.34 15.49
CA SER A 230 2.65 -2.65 15.30
C SER A 230 2.30 -3.23 13.94
N ALA A 231 3.25 -3.95 13.34
CA ALA A 231 3.03 -4.73 12.13
C ALA A 231 3.86 -6.02 12.14
N PRO A 232 3.38 -7.10 11.48
CA PRO A 232 4.22 -8.25 11.22
C PRO A 232 5.36 -7.89 10.27
N VAL A 233 6.47 -8.60 10.39
CA VAL A 233 7.60 -8.49 9.48
C VAL A 233 8.08 -9.87 9.04
N THR A 234 8.73 -9.91 7.89
CA THR A 234 9.63 -11.00 7.53
C THR A 234 11.06 -10.52 7.75
N SER A 235 11.84 -11.24 8.57
CA SER A 235 13.24 -10.92 8.87
C SER A 235 14.21 -11.89 8.19
N GLY A 236 15.50 -11.70 8.46
CA GLY A 236 16.61 -12.48 7.89
C GLY A 236 16.52 -14.00 8.08
N SER A 237 17.09 -14.73 7.12
CA SER A 237 17.20 -16.19 7.07
C SER A 237 18.36 -16.71 7.95
N GLU A 238 18.62 -18.03 7.93
CA GLU A 238 19.84 -18.58 8.53
C GLU A 238 21.11 -18.10 7.83
N HIS A 239 21.07 -17.89 6.51
CA HIS A 239 22.20 -17.42 5.73
C HIS A 239 22.45 -15.91 5.95
N ASP A 240 21.37 -15.15 6.05
CA ASP A 240 21.40 -13.70 6.22
C ASP A 240 20.59 -13.34 7.47
N PRO A 241 21.11 -13.56 8.69
CA PRO A 241 20.35 -13.35 9.91
C PRO A 241 20.08 -11.87 10.19
N LEU A 242 18.98 -11.59 10.89
CA LEU A 242 18.70 -10.25 11.41
C LEU A 242 19.89 -9.78 12.29
N PRO A 243 20.55 -8.65 11.98
CA PRO A 243 21.72 -8.20 12.71
C PRO A 243 21.29 -7.57 14.03
N LEU A 244 21.21 -8.36 15.09
CA LEU A 244 20.81 -7.91 16.42
C LEU A 244 21.69 -6.75 16.90
N GLY A 245 21.06 -5.74 17.52
CA GLY A 245 21.75 -4.53 17.94
C GLY A 245 20.89 -3.28 17.82
N THR A 246 21.49 -2.13 18.14
CA THR A 246 20.85 -0.83 17.98
C THR A 246 21.42 -0.13 16.76
N TRP A 247 20.52 0.27 15.87
CA TRP A 247 20.77 0.97 14.63
C TRP A 247 20.05 2.32 14.65
N LYS A 248 20.29 3.13 13.63
CA LYS A 248 19.62 4.43 13.42
C LYS A 248 19.19 4.56 11.98
N VAL A 249 18.02 5.16 11.79
CA VAL A 249 17.57 5.56 10.46
C VAL A 249 18.50 6.64 9.91
N THR A 250 19.03 6.44 8.71
CA THR A 250 19.89 7.43 8.01
C THR A 250 19.08 8.22 6.99
N ALA A 251 18.11 7.58 6.34
CA ALA A 251 17.23 8.20 5.35
C ALA A 251 15.92 7.41 5.16
N VAL A 252 14.87 8.10 4.74
CA VAL A 252 13.60 7.50 4.32
C VAL A 252 13.34 7.90 2.87
N TYR A 253 13.17 6.91 2.00
CA TYR A 253 12.89 7.11 0.58
C TYR A 253 11.52 6.53 0.21
N LEU A 254 10.67 7.37 -0.37
CA LEU A 254 9.43 6.94 -1.02
C LEU A 254 9.71 6.65 -2.49
N ARG A 255 9.06 5.61 -3.01
CA ARG A 255 9.23 5.09 -4.39
C ARG A 255 10.70 4.87 -4.74
N PRO A 256 11.42 4.03 -3.97
CA PRO A 256 12.83 3.78 -4.25
C PRO A 256 13.02 3.13 -5.62
N VAL A 257 14.05 3.56 -6.32
CA VAL A 257 14.67 2.76 -7.38
C VAL A 257 15.52 1.68 -6.70
N PHE A 258 15.42 0.43 -7.16
CA PHE A 258 16.21 -0.65 -6.57
C PHE A 258 17.50 -0.87 -7.34
N HIS A 259 18.63 -0.72 -6.66
CA HIS A 259 19.96 -0.96 -7.20
C HIS A 259 20.38 -2.40 -6.89
N TYR A 260 19.94 -3.34 -7.72
CA TYR A 260 20.28 -4.74 -7.58
C TYR A 260 21.78 -4.96 -7.78
N ASN A 261 22.40 -5.65 -6.81
CA ASN A 261 23.79 -6.10 -6.88
C ASN A 261 23.84 -7.62 -6.60
N PRO A 262 24.06 -8.47 -7.62
CA PRO A 262 24.03 -9.92 -7.44
C PRO A 262 25.06 -10.42 -6.41
N ALA A 263 26.16 -9.70 -6.22
CA ALA A 263 27.19 -10.06 -5.24
C ALA A 263 26.72 -10.01 -3.77
N LEU A 264 25.54 -9.42 -3.50
CA LEU A 264 24.94 -9.36 -2.17
C LEU A 264 23.96 -10.51 -1.88
N PHE A 265 23.72 -11.40 -2.84
CA PHE A 265 22.75 -12.49 -2.72
C PHE A 265 23.45 -13.82 -2.99
N TRP A 266 23.42 -14.73 -2.01
CA TRP A 266 24.07 -16.03 -2.11
C TRP A 266 23.43 -16.96 -3.16
N ASP A 267 22.16 -16.72 -3.49
CA ASP A 267 21.35 -17.46 -4.45
C ASP A 267 21.13 -16.70 -5.77
N ALA A 268 21.87 -15.61 -6.01
CA ALA A 268 21.80 -14.91 -7.29
C ALA A 268 22.25 -15.81 -8.45
N ASP A 269 21.54 -15.71 -9.56
CA ASP A 269 21.98 -16.33 -10.81
C ASP A 269 23.38 -15.78 -11.19
N PRO A 270 24.36 -16.65 -11.45
CA PRO A 270 25.75 -16.25 -11.74
C PRO A 270 25.90 -15.44 -13.03
N THR A 271 24.90 -15.46 -13.91
CA THR A 271 24.87 -14.66 -15.15
C THR A 271 24.37 -13.23 -14.92
N HIS A 272 23.82 -12.93 -13.74
CA HIS A 272 23.31 -11.61 -13.43
C HIS A 272 24.42 -10.56 -13.30
N ALA A 273 24.08 -9.34 -13.72
CA ALA A 273 24.90 -8.14 -13.51
C ALA A 273 24.19 -7.15 -12.57
N LYS A 274 24.90 -6.10 -12.17
CA LYS A 274 24.27 -4.97 -11.46
C LYS A 274 23.16 -4.39 -12.33
N ALA A 275 22.00 -4.13 -11.74
CA ALA A 275 20.84 -3.61 -12.44
C ALA A 275 20.14 -2.52 -11.65
N ARG A 276 19.51 -1.59 -12.38
CA ARG A 276 18.67 -0.54 -11.82
C ARG A 276 17.22 -0.88 -12.17
N LEU A 277 16.42 -1.21 -11.17
CA LEU A 277 15.01 -1.55 -11.35
C LEU A 277 14.13 -0.34 -11.02
N ALA A 278 13.15 -0.06 -11.88
CA ALA A 278 12.24 1.05 -11.71
C ALA A 278 11.42 0.94 -10.42
N ALA A 279 10.96 2.09 -9.92
CA ALA A 279 10.09 2.14 -8.75
C ALA A 279 8.68 1.61 -9.06
N GLY A 280 7.97 1.21 -8.01
CA GLY A 280 6.57 0.78 -8.08
C GLY A 280 6.20 -0.20 -6.96
N PRO A 281 4.91 -0.53 -6.78
CA PRO A 281 4.46 -1.46 -5.75
C PRO A 281 5.10 -2.84 -5.87
N ASN A 282 5.43 -3.27 -7.08
CA ASN A 282 6.09 -4.55 -7.35
C ASN A 282 7.63 -4.47 -7.40
N ASN A 283 8.21 -3.36 -6.95
CA ASN A 283 9.65 -3.28 -6.74
C ASN A 283 10.08 -4.27 -5.65
N PRO A 284 11.27 -4.92 -5.74
CA PRO A 284 11.75 -5.84 -4.69
C PRO A 284 11.79 -5.24 -3.26
N VAL A 285 11.96 -3.92 -3.15
CA VAL A 285 11.89 -3.19 -1.87
C VAL A 285 10.57 -2.41 -1.67
N GLY A 286 9.58 -2.65 -2.54
CA GLY A 286 8.26 -2.04 -2.47
C GLY A 286 8.26 -0.53 -2.65
N LEU A 287 7.31 0.13 -1.98
CA LEU A 287 7.09 1.58 -2.10
C LEU A 287 7.96 2.43 -1.16
N VAL A 288 8.70 1.81 -0.24
CA VAL A 288 9.45 2.48 0.82
C VAL A 288 10.78 1.79 1.04
N TRP A 289 11.85 2.57 1.14
CA TRP A 289 13.14 2.15 1.70
C TRP A 289 13.50 3.04 2.89
N ILE A 290 13.63 2.46 4.07
CA ILE A 290 14.14 3.12 5.28
C ILE A 290 15.55 2.57 5.51
N ASP A 291 16.53 3.43 5.27
CA ASP A 291 17.94 3.12 5.32
C ASP A 291 18.45 3.18 6.77
N LEU A 292 19.35 2.27 7.12
CA LEU A 292 19.95 2.18 8.46
C LEU A 292 21.45 2.47 8.41
N ASP A 293 22.05 2.81 9.55
CA ASP A 293 23.51 2.92 9.73
C ASP A 293 24.23 1.56 9.77
N LYS A 294 23.53 0.49 9.35
CA LYS A 294 24.06 -0.83 9.06
C LYS A 294 24.11 -1.03 7.55
N GLU A 295 25.33 -1.12 7.01
CA GLU A 295 25.58 -1.27 5.57
C GLU A 295 24.75 -2.41 4.95
N HIS A 296 23.99 -2.08 3.89
CA HIS A 296 23.09 -2.97 3.13
C HIS A 296 21.80 -3.40 3.82
N TYR A 297 21.50 -2.92 5.04
CA TYR A 297 20.28 -3.27 5.76
C TYR A 297 19.29 -2.10 5.80
N GLY A 298 18.01 -2.43 5.70
CA GLY A 298 16.92 -1.47 5.78
C GLY A 298 15.60 -2.10 6.17
N LEU A 299 14.63 -1.25 6.49
CA LEU A 299 13.22 -1.60 6.60
C LEU A 299 12.54 -1.21 5.29
N HIS A 300 11.75 -2.09 4.69
CA HIS A 300 11.19 -1.80 3.37
C HIS A 300 9.86 -2.50 3.09
N GLY A 301 9.17 -2.02 2.05
CA GLY A 301 7.95 -2.64 1.54
C GLY A 301 8.22 -3.96 0.79
N THR A 302 7.22 -4.50 0.10
CA THR A 302 7.36 -5.79 -0.58
C THR A 302 6.42 -5.87 -1.78
N PRO A 303 6.81 -6.56 -2.87
CA PRO A 303 5.89 -6.92 -3.94
C PRO A 303 4.94 -8.06 -3.54
N GLU A 304 5.16 -8.69 -2.37
CA GLU A 304 4.42 -9.88 -1.93
C GLU A 304 3.84 -9.72 -0.51
N PRO A 305 2.83 -8.84 -0.30
CA PRO A 305 2.30 -8.58 1.04
C PRO A 305 1.77 -9.82 1.77
N GLU A 306 1.17 -10.78 1.04
CA GLU A 306 0.63 -12.04 1.60
C GLU A 306 1.70 -12.98 2.20
N ARG A 307 3.00 -12.74 1.91
CA ARG A 307 4.12 -13.57 2.39
C ARG A 307 4.77 -13.04 3.68
N ILE A 308 4.40 -11.85 4.12
CA ILE A 308 4.94 -11.26 5.35
C ILE A 308 4.63 -12.16 6.56
N GLY A 309 5.65 -12.47 7.36
CA GLY A 309 5.57 -13.37 8.52
C GLY A 309 5.43 -14.85 8.17
N ARG A 310 5.59 -15.24 6.90
CA ARG A 310 5.43 -16.63 6.40
C ARG A 310 6.66 -17.17 5.69
N THR A 311 7.68 -16.34 5.49
CA THR A 311 8.92 -16.67 4.77
C THR A 311 10.12 -16.02 5.46
N SER A 312 11.32 -16.27 4.94
CA SER A 312 12.55 -15.57 5.33
C SER A 312 13.01 -14.58 4.25
N SER A 313 13.99 -13.73 4.56
CA SER A 313 14.60 -12.76 3.65
C SER A 313 16.13 -12.88 3.61
N HIS A 314 16.76 -12.14 2.69
CA HIS A 314 18.21 -11.93 2.60
C HIS A 314 18.72 -10.86 3.59
N GLY A 315 18.24 -10.90 4.84
CA GLY A 315 18.73 -10.06 5.95
C GLY A 315 17.91 -8.80 6.25
N CYS A 316 17.26 -8.19 5.27
CA CYS A 316 16.44 -6.99 5.46
C CYS A 316 15.11 -7.27 6.19
N VAL A 317 14.44 -6.21 6.67
CA VAL A 317 13.13 -6.31 7.32
C VAL A 317 12.04 -5.92 6.32
N ARG A 318 11.24 -6.91 5.90
CA ARG A 318 10.15 -6.72 4.94
C ARG A 318 8.84 -6.47 5.67
N LEU A 319 8.10 -5.46 5.21
CA LEU A 319 6.73 -5.14 5.60
C LEU A 319 5.82 -5.16 4.37
N THR A 320 4.51 -5.19 4.58
CA THR A 320 3.54 -4.86 3.53
C THR A 320 3.77 -3.42 3.07
N ASN A 321 3.38 -3.07 1.84
CA ASN A 321 3.59 -1.72 1.33
C ASN A 321 2.87 -0.64 2.17
N TRP A 322 1.65 -0.91 2.63
CA TRP A 322 0.88 0.03 3.47
C TRP A 322 1.49 0.17 4.87
N ASP A 323 1.97 -0.92 5.48
CA ASP A 323 2.63 -0.84 6.79
C ASP A 323 4.00 -0.15 6.68
N ALA A 324 4.77 -0.42 5.63
CA ALA A 324 6.03 0.29 5.37
C ALA A 324 5.80 1.79 5.22
N MET A 325 4.72 2.20 4.55
CA MET A 325 4.33 3.60 4.43
C MET A 325 3.92 4.23 5.77
N ARG A 326 3.22 3.49 6.64
CA ARG A 326 2.93 3.92 8.02
C ARG A 326 4.21 4.11 8.83
N VAL A 327 5.16 3.18 8.75
CA VAL A 327 6.47 3.32 9.40
C VAL A 327 7.22 4.53 8.84
N ALA A 328 7.23 4.71 7.51
CA ALA A 328 7.89 5.85 6.86
C ALA A 328 7.34 7.21 7.28
N ALA A 329 6.08 7.29 7.71
CA ALA A 329 5.47 8.50 8.25
C ALA A 329 5.84 8.76 9.73
N LEU A 330 6.33 7.75 10.44
CA LEU A 330 6.64 7.79 11.88
C LEU A 330 8.14 7.82 12.18
N VAL A 331 9.01 7.71 11.17
CA VAL A 331 10.46 7.68 11.38
C VAL A 331 11.17 8.77 10.58
N LYS A 332 12.29 9.24 11.11
CA LYS A 332 13.17 10.23 10.49
C LYS A 332 14.64 9.86 10.66
N THR A 333 15.52 10.58 9.98
CA THR A 333 16.95 10.48 10.24
C THR A 333 17.23 10.65 11.74
N GLY A 334 17.95 9.69 12.32
CA GLY A 334 18.28 9.64 13.74
C GLY A 334 17.31 8.84 14.61
N THR A 335 16.13 8.43 14.10
CA THR A 335 15.22 7.55 14.85
C THR A 335 15.93 6.24 15.22
N PRO A 336 15.97 5.85 16.51
CA PRO A 336 16.57 4.60 16.95
C PRO A 336 15.78 3.39 16.46
N VAL A 337 16.50 2.35 16.03
CA VAL A 337 15.93 1.07 15.60
C VAL A 337 16.63 -0.06 16.35
N LEU A 338 15.92 -0.75 17.23
CA LEU A 338 16.44 -1.89 17.99
C LEU A 338 16.04 -3.20 17.30
N PHE A 339 17.02 -4.02 16.94
CA PHE A 339 16.81 -5.40 16.51
C PHE A 339 17.08 -6.34 17.68
N GLU A 340 16.04 -7.05 18.13
CA GLU A 340 16.06 -7.89 19.32
C GLU A 340 15.70 -9.36 19.01
N PRO A 341 16.11 -10.30 19.89
CA PRO A 341 15.93 -11.73 19.67
C PRO A 341 14.50 -12.23 19.38
#